data_AF-D6CMJ1-F1
#
_entry.id   AF-D6CMJ1-F1
#
_cell.length_a   1.000
_cell.length_b   1.000
_cell.length_c   1.000
_cell.angle_alpha   90.00
_cell.angle_beta   90.00
_cell.angle_gamma   90.00
#
_symmetry.space_group_name_H-M   'P 1'
#
loop_
_entity.id
_entity.type
_entity.pdbx_description
1 polymer ?
#
loop_
_entity_poly.entity_id
_entity_poly.type
_entity_poly.pdbx_seq_one_letter_code
_entity_poly.pdbx_strand_id
1 'polypeptide(L)'
;MAVIRFNLGLDVGYGNTKGVWSTDAGPEHNVIIPSVAHEIRDPKDYHALASAGQTDEVLVRVDGRHDVVGPSTAVYGRTLHDDYIHTPAVSRPGRGSLVHGVQGPR
;
A
#
# COMPACT_ATOMS: atom_id res chain seq x y z
N MET A 1 -8.71 -4.41 34.07
CA MET A 1 -7.99 -4.39 32.78
C MET A 1 -8.22 -3.01 32.16
N ALA A 2 -7.16 -2.25 31.86
CA ALA A 2 -7.30 -0.96 31.20
C ALA A 2 -7.64 -1.19 29.71
N VAL A 3 -8.63 -0.47 29.19
CA VAL A 3 -8.98 -0.52 27.76
C VAL A 3 -8.06 0.45 27.03
N ILE A 4 -7.26 -0.06 26.08
CA ILE A 4 -6.49 0.79 25.16
C ILE A 4 -7.39 1.12 23.97
N ARG A 5 -7.62 2.40 23.73
CA ARG A 5 -8.33 2.89 22.54
C ARG A 5 -7.33 3.40 21.51
N PHE A 6 -7.63 3.13 20.25
CA PHE A 6 -6.89 3.66 19.11
C PHE A 6 -7.82 4.56 18.30
N ASN A 7 -7.34 5.75 17.97
CA ASN A 7 -7.94 6.60 16.96
C ASN A 7 -7.24 6.25 15.64
N LEU A 8 -7.99 5.88 14.61
CA LEU A 8 -7.46 5.45 13.32
C LEU A 8 -8.13 6.23 12.20
N GLY A 9 -7.32 6.89 11.37
CA GLY A 9 -7.72 7.46 10.09
C GLY A 9 -7.12 6.64 8.94
N LEU A 10 -7.94 6.29 7.95
CA LEU A 10 -7.52 5.57 6.75
C LEU A 10 -7.90 6.36 5.50
N ASP A 11 -6.92 6.56 4.62
CA ASP A 11 -7.10 7.06 3.25
C ASP A 11 -6.70 5.95 2.28
N VAL A 12 -7.71 5.24 1.76
CA VAL A 12 -7.50 4.14 0.83
C VAL A 12 -7.54 4.69 -0.59
N GLY A 13 -6.37 4.82 -1.21
CA GLY A 13 -6.22 5.31 -2.57
C GLY A 13 -5.90 4.19 -3.57
N TYR A 14 -6.11 4.48 -4.85
CA TYR A 14 -5.90 3.51 -5.94
C TYR A 14 -4.45 3.00 -6.01
N GLY A 15 -3.46 3.88 -5.81
CA GLY A 15 -2.04 3.50 -5.81
C GLY A 15 -1.49 3.16 -4.42
N ASN A 16 -1.94 3.90 -3.40
CA ASN A 16 -1.41 3.78 -2.04
C ASN A 16 -2.52 3.89 -1.01
N THR A 17 -2.39 3.13 0.07
CA THR A 17 -3.19 3.26 1.28
C THR A 17 -2.36 3.96 2.34
N LYS A 18 -2.95 4.98 2.96
CA LYS A 18 -2.33 5.74 4.05
C LYS A 18 -3.11 5.50 5.33
N GLY A 19 -2.39 5.26 6.41
CA GLY A 19 -2.96 5.13 7.75
C GLY A 19 -2.31 6.12 8.69
N VAL A 20 -3.11 6.70 9.58
CA VAL A 20 -2.65 7.51 10.71
C VAL A 20 -3.32 6.98 11.96
N TRP A 21 -2.56 6.70 13.02
CA TRP A 21 -3.13 6.21 14.26
C TRP A 21 -2.41 6.76 15.49
N SER A 22 -3.15 6.84 16.60
CA SER A 22 -2.64 7.19 17.92
C SER A 22 -3.44 6.47 19.00
N THR A 23 -2.87 6.39 20.20
CA THR A 23 -3.66 6.11 21.41
C THR A 23 -4.11 7.42 22.04
N ASP A 24 -5.12 7.40 22.91
CA ASP A 24 -5.69 8.62 23.53
C ASP A 24 -4.64 9.55 24.19
N ALA A 25 -3.49 9.02 24.61
CA ALA A 25 -2.39 9.77 25.22
C ALA A 25 -1.02 9.55 24.54
N GLY A 26 -1.00 8.88 23.38
CA GLY A 26 0.25 8.49 22.70
C GLY A 26 0.59 9.39 21.51
N PRO A 27 1.83 9.28 21.00
CA PRO A 27 2.22 9.96 19.77
C PRO A 27 1.39 9.48 18.58
N GLU A 28 1.29 10.33 17.57
CA GLU A 28 0.75 9.95 16.27
C GLU A 28 1.78 9.14 15.49
N HIS A 29 1.29 8.12 14.80
CA HIS A 29 2.04 7.28 13.89
C HIS A 29 1.37 7.30 12.53
N ASN A 30 2.16 7.17 11.46
CA ASN A 30 1.65 7.14 10.10
C ASN A 30 2.35 6.07 9.27
N VAL A 31 1.64 5.59 8.26
CA VAL A 31 2.17 4.64 7.27
C VAL A 31 1.59 4.95 5.90
N ILE A 32 2.39 4.74 4.85
CA ILE A 32 1.96 4.76 3.46
C ILE A 32 2.48 3.48 2.82
N ILE A 33 1.58 2.65 2.32
CA ILE A 33 1.93 1.41 1.61
C ILE A 33 1.24 1.38 0.24
N PRO A 34 1.81 0.66 -0.73
CA PRO A 34 1.09 0.28 -1.94
C PRO A 34 -0.25 -0.36 -1.59
N SER A 35 -1.28 -0.04 -2.36
CA SER A 35 -2.60 -0.65 -2.23
C SER A 35 -2.63 -2.05 -2.86
N VAL A 36 -1.80 -2.94 -2.32
CA VAL A 36 -1.54 -4.29 -2.84
C VAL A 36 -1.44 -5.27 -1.67
N ALA A 37 -2.31 -6.29 -1.70
CA ALA A 37 -2.26 -7.44 -0.82
C ALA A 37 -2.07 -8.69 -1.69
N HIS A 38 -0.94 -9.38 -1.57
CA HIS A 38 -0.63 -10.51 -2.43
C HIS A 38 -0.82 -11.84 -1.69
N GLU A 39 -1.72 -12.69 -2.18
CA GLU A 39 -1.99 -14.00 -1.57
C GLU A 39 -0.79 -14.94 -1.74
N ILE A 40 -0.27 -15.48 -0.64
CA ILE A 40 0.80 -16.47 -0.62
C ILE A 40 0.24 -17.85 -0.25
N ARG A 41 0.61 -18.86 -1.03
CA ARG A 41 0.15 -20.26 -0.83
C ARG A 41 1.00 -21.05 0.17
N ASP A 42 2.30 -20.76 0.28
CA ASP A 42 3.18 -21.35 1.29
C ASP A 42 3.86 -20.27 2.15
N PRO A 43 3.43 -20.06 3.40
CA PRO A 43 3.98 -19.02 4.26
C PRO A 43 5.37 -19.36 4.82
N LYS A 44 5.90 -20.58 4.66
CA LYS A 44 7.19 -20.98 5.27
C LYS A 44 8.38 -20.19 4.74
N ASP A 45 8.45 -20.00 3.43
CA ASP A 45 9.53 -19.23 2.79
C ASP A 45 9.51 -17.78 3.25
N TYR A 46 8.30 -17.25 3.46
CA TYR A 46 8.11 -15.90 3.91
C TYR A 46 8.52 -15.70 5.38
N HIS A 47 8.17 -16.63 6.25
CA HIS A 47 8.61 -16.59 7.65
C HIS A 47 10.13 -16.59 7.77
N ALA A 48 10.85 -17.29 6.90
CA ALA A 48 12.31 -17.28 6.87
C ALA A 48 12.86 -15.89 6.48
N LEU A 49 12.31 -15.27 5.44
CA LEU A 49 12.68 -13.92 5.01
C LEU A 49 12.40 -12.87 6.09
N ALA A 50 11.22 -12.92 6.70
CA ALA A 50 10.83 -12.00 7.78
C ALA A 50 11.73 -12.17 9.02
N SER A 51 12.03 -13.40 9.41
CA SER A 51 12.90 -13.69 10.57
C SER A 51 14.35 -13.25 10.35
N ALA A 52 14.80 -13.23 9.09
CA ALA A 52 16.12 -12.72 8.70
C ALA A 52 16.15 -11.20 8.50
N GLY A 53 15.01 -10.50 8.63
CA GLY A 53 14.90 -9.06 8.35
C GLY A 53 15.14 -8.72 6.87
N GLN A 54 14.91 -9.66 5.96
CA GLN A 54 15.18 -9.53 4.53
C GLN A 54 13.96 -9.06 3.72
N THR A 55 12.85 -8.76 4.40
CA THR A 55 11.65 -8.20 3.79
C THR A 55 11.09 -7.09 4.67
N ASP A 56 10.55 -6.05 4.03
CA ASP A 56 9.80 -4.96 4.65
C ASP A 56 8.28 -5.19 4.56
N GLU A 57 7.88 -6.35 4.08
CA GLU A 57 6.51 -6.78 3.97
C GLU A 57 6.06 -7.51 5.26
N VAL A 58 4.75 -7.54 5.48
CA VAL A 58 4.09 -8.14 6.64
C VAL A 58 3.14 -9.23 6.16
N LEU A 59 3.30 -10.44 6.71
CA LEU A 59 2.36 -11.54 6.53
C LEU A 59 1.13 -11.32 7.40
N VAL A 60 -0.03 -11.24 6.77
CA VAL A 60 -1.33 -11.12 7.44
C VAL A 60 -2.20 -12.32 7.09
N ARG A 61 -3.11 -12.68 7.99
CA ARG A 61 -4.08 -13.75 7.77
C ARG A 61 -5.50 -13.20 7.88
N VAL A 62 -6.26 -13.27 6.79
CA VAL A 62 -7.64 -12.78 6.70
C VAL A 62 -8.50 -13.91 6.11
N ASP A 63 -9.62 -14.25 6.75
CA ASP A 63 -10.56 -15.29 6.30
C ASP A 63 -9.92 -16.63 5.91
N GLY A 64 -8.85 -17.01 6.62
CA GLY A 64 -8.11 -18.25 6.39
C GLY A 64 -7.07 -18.20 5.28
N ARG A 65 -6.96 -17.10 4.54
CA ARG A 65 -5.93 -16.85 3.52
C ARG A 65 -4.73 -16.12 4.11
N HIS A 66 -3.57 -16.34 3.52
CA HIS A 66 -2.34 -15.63 3.89
C HIS A 66 -2.04 -14.64 2.78
N ASP A 67 -1.91 -13.37 3.16
CA ASP A 67 -1.57 -12.29 2.25
C ASP A 67 -0.34 -11.57 2.77
N VAL A 68 0.44 -10.99 1.86
CA VAL A 68 1.51 -10.06 2.22
C VAL A 68 1.15 -8.65 1.82
N VAL A 69 1.47 -7.70 2.70
CA VAL A 69 1.26 -6.26 2.52
C VAL A 69 2.55 -5.53 2.90
N GLY A 70 2.85 -4.40 2.27
CA GLY A 70 4.04 -3.61 2.62
C GLY A 70 4.65 -2.92 1.42
N PRO A 71 5.77 -2.20 1.59
CA PRO A 71 6.35 -1.39 0.51
C PRO A 71 6.79 -2.23 -0.70
N SER A 72 7.39 -3.41 -0.49
CA SER A 72 7.83 -4.26 -1.61
C SER A 72 6.70 -4.94 -2.37
N THR A 73 5.45 -4.96 -1.86
CA THR A 73 4.36 -5.64 -2.56
C THR A 73 3.96 -4.96 -3.88
N ALA A 74 4.43 -3.73 -4.12
CA ALA A 74 4.31 -3.05 -5.41
C ALA A 74 4.78 -3.91 -6.61
N VAL A 75 5.74 -4.83 -6.40
CA VAL A 75 6.27 -5.71 -7.46
C VAL A 75 5.25 -6.75 -7.96
N TYR A 76 4.26 -7.12 -7.14
CA TYR A 76 3.25 -8.11 -7.49
C TYR A 76 2.13 -7.55 -8.39
N GLY A 77 2.14 -6.24 -8.66
CA GLY A 77 1.11 -5.58 -9.45
C GLY A 77 -0.11 -5.21 -8.61
N ARG A 78 -1.27 -5.07 -9.26
CA ARG A 78 -2.50 -4.54 -8.62
C ARG A 78 -3.27 -5.65 -7.93
N THR A 79 -3.73 -5.42 -6.70
CA THR A 79 -4.64 -6.36 -6.01
C THR A 79 -5.87 -5.74 -5.36
N LEU A 80 -6.01 -4.41 -5.35
CA LEU A 80 -7.34 -3.85 -5.10
C LEU A 80 -8.23 -4.11 -6.31
N HIS A 81 -9.41 -4.66 -6.04
CA HIS A 81 -10.46 -4.88 -7.04
C HIS A 81 -10.72 -3.56 -7.78
N ASP A 82 -10.88 -3.60 -9.11
CA ASP A 82 -11.08 -2.40 -9.94
C ASP A 82 -12.30 -1.56 -9.49
N ASP A 83 -13.26 -2.21 -8.81
CA ASP A 83 -14.47 -1.58 -8.26
C ASP A 83 -14.31 -1.04 -6.82
N TYR A 84 -13.21 -1.36 -6.11
CA TYR A 84 -13.02 -0.92 -4.72
C TYR A 84 -12.63 0.56 -4.63
N ILE A 85 -11.91 1.05 -5.64
CA ILE A 85 -11.56 2.45 -5.81
C ILE A 85 -11.64 2.77 -7.28
N HIS A 86 -12.48 3.73 -7.65
CA HIS A 86 -12.56 4.19 -9.03
C HIS A 86 -11.16 4.52 -9.54
N THR A 87 -10.68 3.74 -10.50
CA THR A 87 -9.50 4.08 -11.27
C THR A 87 -9.78 5.46 -11.89
N PRO A 88 -8.97 6.50 -11.64
CA PRO A 88 -9.13 7.75 -12.35
C PRO A 88 -9.06 7.43 -13.82
N ALA A 89 -10.10 7.80 -14.58
CA ALA A 89 -10.08 7.63 -16.03
C ALA A 89 -8.92 8.46 -16.57
N VAL A 90 -7.77 7.82 -16.78
CA VAL A 90 -6.69 8.43 -17.55
C VAL A 90 -7.24 8.46 -18.96
N SER A 91 -7.79 9.60 -19.37
CA SER A 91 -7.89 9.93 -20.78
C SER A 91 -6.48 9.73 -21.32
N ARG A 92 -6.27 8.64 -22.07
CA ARG A 92 -5.04 8.41 -22.81
C ARG A 92 -4.68 9.75 -23.43
N PRO A 93 -3.49 10.33 -23.18
CA PRO A 93 -3.02 11.36 -24.05
C PRO A 93 -2.99 10.69 -25.42
N GLY A 94 -3.90 11.12 -26.30
CA GLY A 94 -3.90 10.68 -27.68
C GLY A 94 -2.48 10.85 -28.19
N ARG A 95 -2.00 9.88 -28.99
CA ARG A 95 -0.76 10.01 -29.75
C ARG A 95 -0.74 11.38 -30.43
N GLY A 96 -0.01 12.31 -29.84
CA GLY A 96 -0.02 13.71 -30.22
C GLY A 96 1.22 14.35 -29.64
N SER A 97 2.36 14.04 -30.27
CA SER A 97 3.58 14.84 -30.33
C SER A 97 3.89 15.72 -29.10
N LEU A 98 4.66 15.21 -28.15
CA LEU A 98 5.44 16.07 -27.25
C LEU A 98 6.54 16.73 -28.10
N VAL A 99 6.22 17.89 -28.67
CA VAL A 99 7.23 18.80 -29.22
C VAL A 99 7.94 19.44 -28.03
N HIS A 100 9.26 19.25 -27.99
CA HIS A 100 10.18 19.93 -27.09
C HIS A 100 9.86 21.42 -26.95
N GLY A 101 9.80 21.90 -25.71
CA GLY A 101 9.68 23.31 -25.39
C GLY A 101 10.37 23.60 -24.05
N VAL A 102 11.69 23.46 -24.00
CA VAL A 102 12.50 24.12 -22.96
C VAL A 102 12.46 25.61 -23.26
N GLN A 103 11.75 26.39 -22.46
CA GLN A 103 11.89 27.84 -22.41
C GLN A 103 12.58 28.20 -21.08
N GLY A 104 13.88 28.47 -21.17
CA GLY A 104 14.59 29.22 -20.13
C GLY A 104 14.18 30.70 -20.13
N PRO A 105 14.45 31.44 -19.04
CA PRO A 105 14.12 32.86 -18.95
C PRO A 105 15.08 33.70 -19.81
N ARG A 106 14.55 34.83 -20.31
CA ARG A 106 15.19 35.77 -21.26
C ARG A 106 16.39 36.50 -20.66
#